data_AF-A0A1Z3HMG8-F1
#
_entry.id   AF-A0A1Z3HMG8-F1
#
_cell.length_a   1.000
_cell.length_b   1.000
_cell.length_c   1.000
_cell.angle_alpha   90.00
_cell.angle_beta   90.00
_cell.angle_gamma   90.00
#
_symmetry.space_group_name_H-M   'P 1'
#
loop_
_entity.id
_entity.type
_entity.pdbx_description
1 polymer ?
#
loop_
_entity_poly.entity_id
_entity_poly.type
_entity_poly.pdbx_seq_one_letter_code
_entity_poly.pdbx_strand_id
1 'polypeptide(L)'
;MIMASRFTRFLGSIRLAVPLLVAIATILIWATVYESNVGSATVQREIYKSAWFGALVFLLAVNLGVSTLSRYPWRGPRKIGFALTHWGLILLIAGAAAVIHLSSEGMLLLRTDGGPNNQIRVEGEQLQVAAPGQATRAADVVIRPDGSVSPQHFAGLFLQGYSDQAVTTVGFQPGGNVDNLAIQLTMGSDRMGQTLRRWLAMAPGDYRQLDIGPAHLELVQAEDEAELARLLDLTDAKAPNLLRVVAAPDQRLFYGAHGAQGTTVGEWRPGEVIAPGWADIQISLSDRIDRARVQRRVVPLTAGAAAPGESFPALQVSRQDGSTLWLPWGEPVSWQGQDGLQVAAFGPKLLQLPFYVTLDDFIVARNEGSESVAMWTSQITLWDPHTDTAVQRSVWMNHPTWFRGWKLAQASWNPGDLNQSTLQLKREPWWVTALTWSGSLLVVLGIGVMFYGPAIAKRLRRRQPSPQPPAPASDDTQPDSIPETVHP
;
A
#
# COMPACT_ATOMS: atom_id res chain seq x y z
N MET A 1 -43.96 -29.83 15.13
CA MET A 1 -42.76 -30.12 15.94
C MET A 1 -41.79 -30.85 15.02
N ILE A 2 -40.88 -30.13 14.35
CA ILE A 2 -40.01 -30.74 13.34
C ILE A 2 -38.98 -31.60 14.10
N MET A 3 -38.97 -32.91 13.84
CA MET A 3 -37.92 -33.82 14.29
C MET A 3 -36.59 -33.28 13.73
N ALA A 4 -35.85 -32.52 14.54
CA ALA A 4 -34.56 -32.01 14.17
C ALA A 4 -33.63 -33.20 13.89
N SER A 5 -33.25 -33.35 12.62
CA SER A 5 -32.35 -34.42 12.19
C SER A 5 -31.08 -34.42 13.04
N ARG A 6 -30.42 -35.58 13.20
CA ARG A 6 -29.16 -35.66 13.98
C ARG A 6 -28.15 -34.60 13.54
N PHE A 7 -28.14 -34.30 12.24
CA PHE A 7 -27.35 -33.24 11.62
C PHE A 7 -27.68 -31.83 12.14
N THR A 8 -28.94 -31.41 12.11
CA THR A 8 -29.35 -30.08 12.64
C THR A 8 -29.05 -29.91 14.14
N ARG A 9 -29.21 -30.98 14.93
CA ARG A 9 -28.84 -30.97 16.36
C ARG A 9 -27.34 -30.81 16.57
N PHE A 10 -26.52 -31.43 15.73
CA PHE A 10 -25.07 -31.26 15.75
C PHE A 10 -24.68 -29.82 15.38
N LEU A 11 -25.27 -29.26 14.31
CA LEU A 11 -24.99 -27.90 13.85
C LEU A 11 -25.27 -26.84 14.92
N GLY A 12 -26.31 -26.99 15.74
CA GLY A 12 -26.61 -26.08 16.85
C GLY A 12 -25.96 -26.45 18.20
N SER A 13 -25.07 -27.44 18.23
CA SER A 13 -24.53 -27.98 19.49
C SER A 13 -23.28 -27.25 19.98
N ILE A 14 -23.06 -27.32 21.29
CA ILE A 14 -21.82 -26.85 21.93
C ILE A 14 -20.60 -27.68 21.51
N ARG A 15 -20.81 -28.94 21.10
CA ARG A 15 -19.75 -29.85 20.62
C ARG A 15 -19.13 -29.37 19.31
N LEU A 16 -19.88 -28.64 18.48
CA LEU A 16 -19.34 -27.95 17.31
C LEU A 16 -18.81 -26.56 17.68
N ALA A 17 -19.55 -25.82 18.52
CA ALA A 17 -19.23 -24.42 18.84
C ALA A 17 -17.86 -24.25 19.52
N VAL A 18 -17.55 -25.07 20.54
CA VAL A 18 -16.32 -24.90 21.33
C VAL A 18 -15.06 -25.18 20.49
N PRO A 19 -14.93 -26.32 19.78
CA PRO A 19 -13.78 -26.54 18.90
C PRO A 19 -13.64 -25.47 17.83
N LEU A 20 -14.77 -25.00 17.26
CA LEU A 20 -14.76 -23.95 16.24
C LEU A 20 -14.25 -22.62 16.78
N LEU A 21 -14.71 -22.20 17.97
CA LEU A 21 -14.23 -20.99 18.64
C LEU A 21 -12.75 -21.09 19.01
N VAL A 22 -12.31 -22.25 19.51
CA VAL A 22 -10.89 -22.50 19.81
C VAL A 22 -10.05 -22.41 18.54
N ALA A 23 -10.48 -23.05 17.45
CA ALA A 23 -9.77 -23.00 16.18
C ALA A 23 -9.66 -21.56 15.65
N ILE A 24 -10.77 -20.81 15.62
CA ILE A 24 -10.77 -19.41 15.20
C ILE A 24 -9.83 -18.58 16.09
N ALA A 25 -9.91 -18.73 17.43
CA ALA A 25 -9.04 -18.01 18.34
C ALA A 25 -7.55 -18.33 18.13
N THR A 26 -7.19 -19.60 17.95
CA THR A 26 -5.82 -20.02 17.64
C THR A 26 -5.34 -19.44 16.32
N ILE A 27 -6.18 -19.44 15.28
CA ILE A 27 -5.86 -18.82 13.99
C ILE A 27 -5.63 -17.32 14.15
N LEU A 28 -6.48 -16.60 14.88
CA LEU A 28 -6.33 -15.17 15.11
C LEU A 28 -5.02 -14.85 15.87
N ILE A 29 -4.71 -15.61 16.92
CA ILE A 29 -3.46 -15.44 17.68
C ILE A 29 -2.24 -15.70 16.79
N TRP A 30 -2.27 -16.78 16.02
CA TRP A 30 -1.18 -17.12 15.11
C TRP A 30 -1.03 -16.08 13.98
N ALA A 31 -2.14 -15.59 13.41
CA ALA A 31 -2.14 -14.57 12.39
C ALA A 31 -1.46 -13.27 12.84
N THR A 32 -1.68 -12.86 14.10
CA THR A 32 -1.00 -11.69 14.70
C THR A 32 0.51 -11.89 14.81
N VAL A 33 0.97 -13.10 15.17
CA VAL A 33 2.42 -13.41 15.21
C VAL A 33 3.00 -13.54 13.80
N TYR A 34 2.23 -14.07 12.86
CA TYR A 34 2.65 -14.16 11.46
C TYR A 34 2.77 -12.78 10.82
N GLU A 35 1.86 -11.86 11.16
CA GLU A 35 1.84 -10.48 10.68
C GLU A 35 3.13 -9.71 10.98
N SER A 36 3.76 -9.96 12.13
CA SER A 36 5.03 -9.30 12.46
C SER A 36 6.17 -9.66 11.53
N ASN A 37 6.07 -10.80 10.83
CA ASN A 37 7.15 -11.31 9.97
C ASN A 37 6.92 -11.01 8.48
N VAL A 38 5.66 -11.04 8.02
CA VAL A 38 5.32 -10.93 6.58
C VAL A 38 4.54 -9.66 6.22
N GLY A 39 4.20 -8.84 7.22
CA GLY A 39 3.45 -7.61 7.04
C GLY A 39 1.92 -7.81 6.93
N SER A 40 1.19 -6.74 7.23
CA SER A 40 -0.29 -6.74 7.30
C SER A 40 -0.96 -7.12 5.99
N ALA A 41 -0.43 -6.68 4.86
CA ALA A 41 -1.06 -6.92 3.54
C ALA A 41 -1.12 -8.42 3.20
N THR A 42 -0.04 -9.15 3.49
CA THR A 42 0.05 -10.59 3.26
C THR A 42 -0.97 -11.34 4.13
N VAL A 43 -1.03 -11.02 5.43
CA VAL A 43 -1.94 -11.67 6.39
C VAL A 43 -3.41 -11.37 6.08
N GLN A 44 -3.72 -10.12 5.72
CA GLN A 44 -5.07 -9.74 5.29
C GLN A 44 -5.54 -10.60 4.13
N ARG A 45 -4.69 -10.81 3.12
CA ARG A 45 -5.03 -11.61 1.94
C ARG A 45 -5.15 -13.10 2.25
N GLU A 46 -4.17 -13.67 2.94
CA GLU A 46 -4.03 -15.13 3.08
C GLU A 46 -4.90 -15.72 4.19
N ILE A 47 -5.22 -14.91 5.19
CA ILE A 47 -6.01 -15.33 6.35
C ILE A 47 -7.34 -14.59 6.36
N TYR A 48 -7.36 -13.29 6.66
CA TYR A 48 -8.60 -12.59 7.02
C TYR A 48 -9.61 -12.47 5.87
N LYS A 49 -9.14 -12.21 4.65
CA LYS A 49 -9.96 -12.08 3.42
C LYS A 49 -10.04 -13.39 2.62
N SER A 50 -9.55 -14.50 3.18
CA SER A 50 -9.53 -15.80 2.51
C SER A 50 -10.89 -16.51 2.58
N ALA A 51 -11.19 -17.32 1.56
CA ALA A 51 -12.43 -18.10 1.52
C ALA A 51 -12.49 -19.16 2.64
N TRP A 52 -11.35 -19.74 3.04
CA TRP A 52 -11.30 -20.78 4.06
C TRP A 52 -11.61 -20.20 5.46
N PHE A 53 -11.06 -19.02 5.77
CA PHE A 53 -11.34 -18.35 7.04
C PHE A 53 -12.78 -17.83 7.06
N GLY A 54 -13.24 -17.28 5.93
CA GLY A 54 -14.64 -16.91 5.73
C GLY A 54 -15.60 -18.09 5.96
N ALA A 55 -15.24 -19.29 5.50
CA ALA A 55 -16.04 -20.50 5.73
C ALA A 55 -16.13 -20.89 7.21
N LEU A 56 -15.05 -20.73 7.99
CA LEU A 56 -15.06 -20.97 9.44
C LEU A 56 -15.98 -19.99 10.17
N VAL A 57 -15.88 -18.70 9.84
CA VAL A 57 -16.72 -17.65 10.42
C VAL A 57 -18.18 -17.82 10.00
N PHE A 58 -18.43 -18.22 8.76
CA PHE A 58 -19.78 -18.57 8.28
C PHE A 58 -20.35 -19.77 9.03
N LEU A 59 -19.56 -20.83 9.23
CA LEU A 59 -19.98 -21.99 10.02
C LEU A 59 -20.31 -21.60 11.47
N LEU A 60 -19.59 -20.63 12.05
CA LEU A 60 -19.89 -20.09 13.36
C LEU A 60 -21.26 -19.38 13.35
N ALA A 61 -21.53 -18.55 12.34
CA ALA A 61 -22.83 -17.89 12.19
C ALA A 61 -23.99 -18.90 12.06
N VAL A 62 -23.80 -19.96 11.26
CA VAL A 62 -24.77 -21.06 11.13
C VAL A 62 -24.98 -21.76 12.48
N ASN A 63 -23.91 -22.06 13.21
CA ASN A 63 -24.00 -22.68 14.54
C ASN A 63 -24.80 -21.81 15.52
N LEU A 64 -24.52 -20.50 15.58
CA LEU A 64 -25.25 -19.54 16.41
C LEU A 64 -26.74 -19.47 16.01
N GLY A 65 -27.04 -19.46 14.72
CA GLY A 65 -28.40 -19.41 14.19
C GLY A 65 -29.22 -20.65 14.54
N VAL A 66 -28.67 -21.84 14.27
CA VAL A 66 -29.34 -23.12 14.57
C VAL A 66 -29.49 -23.31 16.08
N SER A 67 -28.46 -22.97 16.87
CA SER A 67 -28.55 -22.98 18.35
C SER A 67 -29.69 -22.09 18.85
N THR A 68 -29.84 -20.90 18.27
CA THR A 68 -30.90 -19.95 18.62
C THR A 68 -32.29 -20.47 18.28
N LEU A 69 -32.48 -20.96 17.04
CA LEU A 69 -33.75 -21.49 16.57
C LEU A 69 -34.16 -22.77 17.29
N SER A 70 -33.21 -23.62 17.69
CA SER A 70 -33.49 -24.86 18.43
C SER A 70 -34.14 -24.63 19.81
N ARG A 71 -34.03 -23.40 20.35
CA ARG A 71 -34.61 -22.99 21.64
C ARG A 71 -35.96 -22.28 21.50
N TYR A 72 -36.49 -22.19 20.29
CA TYR A 72 -37.83 -21.67 20.03
C TYR A 72 -38.91 -22.60 20.62
N PRO A 73 -40.00 -22.08 21.23
CA PRO A 73 -40.34 -20.67 21.40
C PRO A 73 -39.57 -19.99 22.55
N TRP A 74 -39.06 -18.79 22.30
CA TRP A 74 -38.31 -17.98 23.28
C TRP A 74 -39.24 -17.35 24.33
N ARG A 75 -39.74 -18.18 25.25
CA ARG A 75 -40.61 -17.72 26.33
C ARG A 75 -39.78 -17.25 27.53
N GLY A 76 -40.00 -16.00 27.91
CA GLY A 76 -39.39 -15.37 29.10
C GLY A 76 -38.08 -14.61 28.80
N PRO A 77 -37.71 -13.65 29.67
CA PRO A 77 -36.66 -12.67 29.41
C PRO A 77 -35.29 -13.30 29.14
N ARG A 78 -34.91 -14.36 29.85
CA ARG A 78 -33.61 -15.03 29.61
C ARG A 78 -33.47 -15.61 28.21
N LYS A 79 -34.54 -16.24 27.68
CA LYS A 79 -34.52 -16.86 26.36
C LYS A 79 -34.59 -15.83 25.25
N ILE A 80 -35.35 -14.76 25.45
CA ILE A 80 -35.41 -13.60 24.54
C ILE A 80 -34.04 -12.93 24.49
N GLY A 81 -33.44 -12.64 25.64
CA GLY A 81 -32.10 -12.04 25.72
C GLY A 81 -31.05 -12.90 25.02
N PHE A 82 -31.04 -14.21 25.29
CA PHE A 82 -30.18 -15.17 24.57
C PHE A 82 -30.34 -15.08 23.05
N ALA A 83 -31.59 -15.07 22.54
CA ALA A 83 -31.85 -15.01 21.11
C ALA A 83 -31.43 -13.68 20.48
N LEU A 84 -31.70 -12.55 21.14
CA LEU A 84 -31.28 -11.22 20.71
C LEU A 84 -29.75 -11.11 20.62
N THR A 85 -29.04 -11.62 21.62
CA THR A 85 -27.56 -11.62 21.61
C THR A 85 -27.01 -12.42 20.45
N HIS A 86 -27.54 -13.62 20.17
CA HIS A 86 -27.04 -14.44 19.07
C HIS A 86 -27.39 -13.84 17.71
N TRP A 87 -28.59 -13.27 17.56
CA TRP A 87 -28.95 -12.56 16.33
C TRP A 87 -28.05 -11.35 16.11
N GLY A 88 -27.77 -10.59 17.16
CA GLY A 88 -26.82 -9.46 17.11
C GLY A 88 -25.42 -9.90 16.66
N LEU A 89 -24.90 -11.01 17.20
CA LEU A 89 -23.62 -11.58 16.76
C LEU A 89 -23.63 -12.02 15.28
N ILE A 90 -24.73 -12.61 14.80
CA ILE A 90 -24.88 -12.99 13.38
C ILE A 90 -24.89 -11.74 12.49
N LEU A 91 -25.59 -10.68 12.88
CA LEU A 91 -25.58 -9.41 12.15
C LEU A 91 -24.19 -8.78 12.13
N LEU A 92 -23.42 -8.88 13.23
CA LEU A 92 -22.04 -8.40 13.28
C LEU A 92 -21.12 -9.19 12.35
N ILE A 93 -21.26 -10.53 12.32
CA ILE A 93 -20.50 -11.38 11.38
C ILE A 93 -20.84 -11.01 9.93
N ALA A 94 -22.13 -10.88 9.61
CA ALA A 94 -22.57 -10.48 8.27
C ALA A 94 -22.09 -9.07 7.90
N GLY A 95 -22.14 -8.13 8.85
CA GLY A 95 -21.62 -6.78 8.68
C GLY A 95 -20.12 -6.74 8.44
N ALA A 96 -19.32 -7.51 9.19
CA ALA A 96 -17.88 -7.61 8.98
C ALA A 96 -17.53 -8.18 7.60
N ALA A 97 -18.23 -9.23 7.15
CA ALA A 97 -18.08 -9.76 5.80
C ALA A 97 -18.45 -8.71 4.73
N ALA A 98 -19.54 -7.96 4.94
CA ALA A 98 -19.94 -6.89 4.03
C ALA A 98 -18.90 -5.76 3.96
N VAL A 99 -18.29 -5.36 5.09
CA VAL A 99 -17.18 -4.39 5.10
C VAL A 99 -16.02 -4.89 4.24
N ILE A 100 -15.57 -6.13 4.42
CA ILE A 100 -14.44 -6.70 3.66
C ILE A 100 -14.69 -6.64 2.13
N HIS A 101 -15.91 -6.90 1.68
CA HIS A 101 -16.20 -7.00 0.24
C HIS A 101 -16.71 -5.72 -0.42
N LEU A 102 -17.30 -4.80 0.35
CA LEU A 102 -18.00 -3.63 -0.18
C LEU A 102 -17.39 -2.29 0.25
N SER A 103 -16.49 -2.28 1.24
CA SER A 103 -15.81 -1.06 1.63
C SER A 103 -14.63 -0.76 0.70
N SER A 104 -14.32 0.53 0.57
CA SER A 104 -13.12 1.00 -0.10
C SER A 104 -12.35 1.88 0.86
N GLU A 105 -11.04 1.68 0.94
CA GLU A 105 -10.15 2.39 1.83
C GLU A 105 -8.84 2.70 1.12
N GLY A 106 -8.32 3.91 1.34
CA GLY A 106 -7.00 4.28 0.85
C GLY A 106 -6.48 5.57 1.50
N MET A 107 -5.22 5.86 1.21
CA MET A 107 -4.47 7.00 1.73
C MET A 107 -4.31 8.03 0.64
N LEU A 108 -4.54 9.29 0.98
CA LEU A 108 -4.35 10.44 0.11
C LEU A 108 -3.27 11.33 0.69
N LEU A 109 -2.12 11.37 0.03
CA LEU A 109 -1.08 12.33 0.32
C LEU A 109 -1.43 13.65 -0.38
N LEU A 110 -1.46 14.73 0.39
CA LEU A 110 -1.71 16.08 -0.09
C LEU A 110 -0.55 16.99 0.27
N ARG A 111 -0.35 18.01 -0.56
CA ARG A 111 0.62 19.07 -0.33
C ARG A 111 0.00 20.45 -0.51
N THR A 112 0.44 21.44 0.27
CA THR A 112 0.00 22.85 0.16
C THR A 112 0.51 23.52 -1.12
N ASP A 113 1.66 23.10 -1.62
CA ASP A 113 2.20 23.45 -2.94
C ASP A 113 1.71 22.50 -4.05
N GLY A 114 0.81 21.57 -3.72
CA GLY A 114 0.22 20.61 -4.63
C GLY A 114 -1.08 21.11 -5.25
N GLY A 115 -1.37 20.67 -6.48
CA GLY A 115 -2.67 20.89 -7.10
C GLY A 115 -3.77 19.95 -6.55
N PRO A 116 -5.01 20.11 -7.04
CA PRO A 116 -6.12 19.23 -6.69
C PRO A 116 -5.80 17.76 -7.00
N ASN A 117 -6.04 16.86 -6.05
CA ASN A 117 -5.81 15.42 -6.19
C ASN A 117 -7.11 14.63 -6.03
N ASN A 118 -7.35 13.68 -6.94
CA ASN A 118 -8.51 12.78 -6.90
C ASN A 118 -8.11 11.30 -6.90
N GLN A 119 -6.90 10.95 -6.49
CA GLN A 119 -6.42 9.57 -6.47
C GLN A 119 -5.94 9.18 -5.08
N ILE A 120 -6.50 8.10 -4.54
CA ILE A 120 -6.05 7.50 -3.27
C ILE A 120 -5.20 6.26 -3.56
N ARG A 121 -4.14 6.08 -2.76
CA ARG A 121 -3.39 4.82 -2.71
C ARG A 121 -4.18 3.81 -1.91
N VAL A 122 -4.58 2.72 -2.54
CA VAL A 122 -5.25 1.60 -1.87
C VAL A 122 -4.26 0.47 -1.62
N GLU A 123 -4.67 -0.51 -0.82
CA GLU A 123 -3.85 -1.70 -0.54
C GLU A 123 -3.54 -2.47 -1.85
N GLY A 124 -2.25 -2.79 -2.04
CA GLY A 124 -1.76 -3.58 -3.17
C GLY A 124 -0.90 -2.80 -4.15
N GLU A 125 -0.36 -3.56 -5.10
CA GLU A 125 0.51 -3.09 -6.17
C GLU A 125 -0.15 -3.36 -7.51
N GLN A 126 0.19 -2.58 -8.52
CA GLN A 126 -0.45 -2.67 -9.82
C GLN A 126 0.57 -2.49 -10.94
N LEU A 127 0.41 -3.30 -11.99
CA LEU A 127 1.06 -3.12 -13.27
C LEU A 127 0.05 -2.50 -14.24
N GLN A 128 0.38 -1.33 -14.76
CA GLN A 128 -0.38 -0.65 -15.81
C GLN A 128 0.39 -0.73 -17.11
N VAL A 129 -0.29 -1.06 -18.20
CA VAL A 129 0.27 -1.10 -19.55
C VAL A 129 -0.63 -0.28 -20.48
N ALA A 130 -0.04 0.69 -21.15
CA ALA A 130 -0.69 1.56 -22.11
C ALA A 130 -0.04 1.40 -23.49
N ALA A 131 -0.87 1.41 -24.53
CA ALA A 131 -0.46 1.40 -25.92
C ALA A 131 -1.23 2.49 -26.70
N PRO A 132 -0.67 3.03 -27.79
CA PRO A 132 -1.30 4.12 -28.53
C PRO A 132 -2.67 3.69 -29.06
N GLY A 133 -3.69 4.53 -28.84
CA GLY A 133 -5.06 4.26 -29.30
C GLY A 133 -5.79 3.14 -28.55
N GLN A 134 -5.22 2.59 -27.47
CA GLN A 134 -5.85 1.57 -26.63
C GLN A 134 -6.09 2.08 -25.21
N ALA A 135 -7.14 1.58 -24.56
CA ALA A 135 -7.35 1.83 -23.13
C ALA A 135 -6.22 1.22 -22.30
N THR A 136 -5.75 1.96 -21.29
CA THR A 136 -4.78 1.45 -20.32
C THR A 136 -5.33 0.21 -19.65
N ARG A 137 -4.56 -0.87 -19.69
CA ARG A 137 -4.88 -2.14 -19.02
C ARG A 137 -4.14 -2.15 -17.69
N ALA A 138 -4.81 -2.56 -16.62
CA ALA A 138 -4.20 -2.69 -15.30
C ALA A 138 -4.46 -4.07 -14.69
N ALA A 139 -3.47 -4.61 -13.98
CA ALA A 139 -3.62 -5.83 -13.18
C ALA A 139 -2.95 -5.65 -11.81
N ASP A 140 -3.60 -6.18 -10.79
CA ASP A 140 -3.01 -6.28 -9.46
C ASP A 140 -1.81 -7.23 -9.51
N VAL A 141 -0.68 -6.77 -8.98
CA VAL A 141 0.55 -7.55 -8.88
C VAL A 141 0.65 -8.10 -7.47
N VAL A 142 0.79 -9.41 -7.38
CA VAL A 142 0.96 -10.14 -6.12
C VAL A 142 2.35 -10.75 -6.11
N ILE A 143 3.17 -10.26 -5.20
CA ILE A 143 4.47 -10.84 -4.87
C ILE A 143 4.27 -11.83 -3.72
N ARG A 144 4.79 -13.04 -3.90
CA ARG A 144 4.78 -14.08 -2.87
C ARG A 144 6.12 -14.07 -2.11
N PRO A 145 6.18 -14.62 -0.88
CA PRO A 145 7.42 -14.69 -0.10
C PRO A 145 8.57 -15.43 -0.79
N ASP A 146 8.27 -16.30 -1.76
CA ASP A 146 9.27 -17.02 -2.58
C ASP A 146 9.78 -16.18 -3.77
N GLY A 147 9.37 -14.91 -3.89
CA GLY A 147 9.73 -14.00 -4.98
C GLY A 147 8.92 -14.21 -6.26
N SER A 148 8.02 -15.20 -6.31
CA SER A 148 7.18 -15.41 -7.47
C SER A 148 6.09 -14.35 -7.59
N VAL A 149 5.74 -14.01 -8.83
CA VAL A 149 4.79 -12.93 -9.14
C VAL A 149 3.54 -13.49 -9.81
N SER A 150 2.38 -12.94 -9.45
CA SER A 150 1.09 -13.23 -10.06
C SER A 150 0.38 -11.93 -10.46
N PRO A 151 -0.24 -11.86 -11.65
CA PRO A 151 -0.31 -12.92 -12.68
C PRO A 151 1.03 -13.12 -13.39
N GLN A 152 1.29 -14.32 -13.90
CA GLN A 152 2.52 -14.59 -14.67
C GLN A 152 2.49 -13.97 -16.07
N HIS A 153 1.31 -13.66 -16.60
CA HIS A 153 1.12 -13.08 -17.93
C HIS A 153 0.11 -11.95 -17.86
N PHE A 154 0.46 -10.79 -18.41
CA PHE A 154 -0.44 -9.65 -18.47
C PHE A 154 -0.10 -8.72 -19.62
N ALA A 155 -1.11 -8.32 -20.41
CA ALA A 155 -0.96 -7.34 -21.50
C ALA A 155 0.23 -7.60 -22.45
N GLY A 156 0.52 -8.87 -22.75
CA GLY A 156 1.63 -9.28 -23.64
C GLY A 156 3.01 -9.33 -22.95
N LEU A 157 3.07 -9.08 -21.64
CA LEU A 157 4.25 -9.24 -20.81
C LEU A 157 4.18 -10.54 -19.99
N PHE A 158 5.34 -11.17 -19.81
CA PHE A 158 5.54 -12.29 -18.90
C PHE A 158 6.22 -11.76 -17.64
N LEU A 159 5.56 -11.85 -16.48
CA LEU A 159 6.11 -11.39 -15.21
C LEU A 159 6.98 -12.51 -14.64
N GLN A 160 8.29 -12.27 -14.56
CA GLN A 160 9.29 -13.30 -14.28
C GLN A 160 9.76 -13.30 -12.83
N GLY A 161 9.82 -12.13 -12.20
CA GLY A 161 10.38 -11.98 -10.86
C GLY A 161 10.26 -10.57 -10.32
N TYR A 162 10.70 -10.41 -9.08
CA TYR A 162 10.64 -9.15 -8.35
C TYR A 162 11.91 -8.99 -7.52
N SER A 163 12.35 -7.74 -7.34
CA SER A 163 13.42 -7.38 -6.42
C SER A 163 12.96 -6.25 -5.53
N ASP A 164 13.14 -6.39 -4.21
CA ASP A 164 12.94 -5.30 -3.25
C ASP A 164 14.02 -4.22 -3.36
N GLN A 165 15.17 -4.57 -3.92
CA GLN A 165 16.35 -3.70 -4.01
C GLN A 165 16.90 -3.71 -5.42
N ALA A 166 16.60 -2.65 -6.17
CA ALA A 166 17.19 -2.37 -7.45
C ALA A 166 17.77 -0.95 -7.49
N VAL A 167 18.74 -0.74 -8.35
CA VAL A 167 19.36 0.56 -8.60
C VAL A 167 19.35 0.88 -10.08
N THR A 168 19.22 2.17 -10.39
CA THR A 168 19.42 2.65 -11.75
C THR A 168 20.91 2.80 -12.01
N THR A 169 21.40 2.03 -12.97
CA THR A 169 22.74 2.18 -13.53
C THR A 169 22.68 2.93 -14.84
N VAL A 170 23.63 3.81 -15.09
CA VAL A 170 23.77 4.50 -16.38
C VAL A 170 24.93 3.87 -17.14
N GLY A 171 24.67 3.52 -18.39
CA GLY A 171 25.68 3.14 -19.37
C GLY A 171 25.50 3.94 -20.65
N PHE A 172 26.35 3.66 -21.63
CA PHE A 172 26.37 4.36 -22.90
C PHE A 172 26.34 3.35 -24.05
N GLN A 173 25.63 3.69 -25.13
CA GLN A 173 25.58 2.88 -26.36
C GLN A 173 25.77 3.77 -27.59
N PRO A 174 26.23 3.22 -28.74
CA PRO A 174 26.26 3.96 -29.99
C PRO A 174 24.86 4.37 -30.48
N GLY A 175 24.81 5.38 -31.36
CA GLY A 175 23.59 5.79 -32.07
C GLY A 175 22.87 7.01 -31.48
N GLY A 176 23.60 7.92 -30.84
CA GLY A 176 23.09 9.22 -30.42
C GLY A 176 22.85 10.17 -31.59
N ASN A 177 21.80 10.99 -31.51
CA ASN A 177 21.48 12.01 -32.51
C ASN A 177 22.34 13.28 -32.41
N VAL A 178 23.08 13.42 -31.32
CA VAL A 178 24.01 14.52 -31.05
C VAL A 178 25.38 13.96 -30.72
N ASP A 179 26.41 14.77 -30.90
CA ASP A 179 27.76 14.45 -30.44
C ASP A 179 27.76 14.43 -28.92
N ASN A 180 28.16 13.28 -28.37
CA ASN A 180 28.24 13.04 -26.95
C ASN A 180 29.30 11.96 -26.75
N LEU A 181 30.54 12.39 -26.59
CA LEU A 181 31.64 11.48 -26.39
C LEU A 181 31.47 10.76 -25.05
N ALA A 182 31.49 9.44 -25.08
CA ALA A 182 31.61 8.57 -23.93
C ALA A 182 32.80 7.62 -24.09
N ILE A 183 33.59 7.46 -23.04
CA ILE A 183 34.73 6.55 -22.99
C ILE A 183 34.59 5.58 -21.82
N GLN A 184 34.93 4.32 -22.05
CA GLN A 184 35.01 3.32 -20.99
C GLN A 184 36.46 3.08 -20.61
N LEU A 185 36.77 3.35 -19.35
CA LEU A 185 38.07 3.11 -18.76
C LEU A 185 38.04 1.79 -17.97
N THR A 186 39.04 0.95 -18.20
CA THR A 186 39.29 -0.24 -17.40
C THR A 186 40.55 -0.01 -16.57
N MET A 187 40.43 -0.14 -15.25
CA MET A 187 41.49 0.06 -14.28
C MET A 187 41.78 -1.26 -13.56
N GLY A 188 43.06 -1.59 -13.49
CA GLY A 188 43.56 -2.77 -12.78
C GLY A 188 44.76 -2.42 -11.91
N SER A 189 44.97 -3.20 -10.87
CA SER A 189 46.18 -3.21 -10.05
C SER A 189 46.30 -4.60 -9.43
N ASP A 190 47.53 -5.09 -9.29
CA ASP A 190 47.80 -6.41 -8.70
C ASP A 190 47.34 -6.46 -7.24
N ARG A 191 47.32 -5.31 -6.55
CA ARG A 191 46.85 -5.17 -5.17
C ARG A 191 45.34 -4.99 -5.04
N MET A 192 44.66 -4.55 -6.09
CA MET A 192 43.23 -4.21 -6.02
C MET A 192 42.32 -5.44 -5.99
N GLY A 193 42.81 -6.61 -6.41
CA GLY A 193 42.07 -7.89 -6.37
C GLY A 193 40.84 -7.95 -7.28
N GLN A 194 40.51 -6.88 -7.99
CA GLN A 194 39.41 -6.77 -8.94
C GLN A 194 39.74 -5.77 -10.04
N THR A 195 39.08 -5.91 -11.20
CA THR A 195 39.17 -4.95 -12.30
C THR A 195 37.97 -4.02 -12.28
N LEU A 196 38.21 -2.71 -12.28
CA LEU A 196 37.16 -1.70 -12.28
C LEU A 196 36.91 -1.21 -13.70
N ARG A 197 35.64 -1.17 -14.12
CA ARG A 197 35.22 -0.52 -15.37
C ARG A 197 34.37 0.70 -15.05
N ARG A 198 34.68 1.84 -15.65
CA ARG A 198 34.00 3.12 -15.41
C ARG A 198 33.78 3.87 -16.71
N TRP A 199 32.66 4.57 -16.79
CA TRP A 199 32.35 5.45 -17.92
C TRP A 199 32.68 6.89 -17.55
N LEU A 200 33.29 7.61 -18.48
CA LEU A 200 33.27 9.07 -18.51
C LEU A 200 32.51 9.52 -19.77
N ALA A 201 31.73 10.59 -19.68
CA ALA A 201 30.97 11.11 -20.82
C ALA A 201 30.75 12.62 -20.75
N MET A 202 30.60 13.26 -21.91
CA MET A 202 30.31 14.69 -22.01
C MET A 202 28.90 15.06 -21.51
N ALA A 203 27.94 14.14 -21.62
CA ALA A 203 26.61 14.26 -21.04
C ALA A 203 26.08 12.88 -20.59
N PRO A 204 25.44 12.77 -19.41
CA PRO A 204 25.12 13.84 -18.46
C PRO A 204 26.36 14.36 -17.71
N GLY A 205 26.28 15.60 -17.19
CA GLY A 205 27.43 16.30 -16.58
C GLY A 205 28.10 15.53 -15.43
N ASP A 206 27.34 14.75 -14.67
CA ASP A 206 27.84 13.91 -13.57
C ASP A 206 28.82 12.81 -14.02
N TYR A 207 28.88 12.51 -15.32
CA TYR A 207 29.82 11.55 -15.89
C TYR A 207 31.06 12.22 -16.51
N ARG A 208 31.16 13.57 -16.48
CA ARG A 208 32.38 14.26 -16.92
C ARG A 208 33.52 14.08 -15.94
N GLN A 209 33.21 13.92 -14.66
CA GLN A 209 34.18 13.80 -13.59
C GLN A 209 33.80 12.63 -12.69
N LEU A 210 34.80 11.90 -12.21
CA LEU A 210 34.60 10.73 -11.36
C LEU A 210 35.74 10.62 -10.35
N ASP A 211 35.38 10.55 -9.08
CA ASP A 211 36.33 10.26 -8.01
C ASP A 211 36.36 8.76 -7.69
N ILE A 212 37.57 8.21 -7.56
CA ILE A 212 37.81 6.81 -7.16
C ILE A 212 38.87 6.80 -6.07
N GLY A 213 38.41 6.82 -4.82
CA GLY A 213 39.30 6.99 -3.67
C GLY A 213 40.06 8.32 -3.78
N PRO A 214 41.40 8.33 -3.81
CA PRO A 214 42.18 9.57 -3.97
C PRO A 214 42.36 10.03 -5.42
N ALA A 215 41.90 9.24 -6.41
CA ALA A 215 42.07 9.56 -7.83
C ALA A 215 40.87 10.32 -8.39
N HIS A 216 41.14 11.44 -9.06
CA HIS A 216 40.16 12.21 -9.82
C HIS A 216 40.33 11.92 -11.30
N LEU A 217 39.26 11.54 -11.98
CA LEU A 217 39.25 11.31 -13.42
C LEU A 217 38.30 12.31 -14.06
N GLU A 218 38.70 12.91 -15.18
CA GLU A 218 37.83 13.82 -15.91
C GLU A 218 37.96 13.69 -17.42
N LEU A 219 36.85 13.96 -18.13
CA LEU A 219 36.75 14.04 -19.57
C LEU A 219 36.37 15.46 -19.96
N VAL A 220 37.21 16.07 -20.80
CA VAL A 220 37.01 17.41 -21.35
C VAL A 220 37.19 17.38 -22.87
N GLN A 221 36.61 18.37 -23.54
CA GLN A 221 36.72 18.54 -24.98
C GLN A 221 37.36 19.90 -25.24
N ALA A 222 38.41 19.93 -26.07
CA ALA A 222 39.06 21.15 -26.50
C ALA A 222 38.40 21.69 -27.77
N GLU A 223 38.22 23.01 -27.87
CA GLU A 223 37.70 23.69 -29.06
C GLU A 223 38.80 23.91 -30.11
N ASP A 224 40.03 24.11 -29.67
CA ASP A 224 41.19 24.35 -30.54
C ASP A 224 42.49 23.74 -29.97
N GLU A 225 43.57 23.84 -30.75
CA GLU A 225 44.88 23.27 -30.42
C GLU A 225 45.56 24.01 -29.25
N ALA A 226 45.27 25.30 -29.06
CA ALA A 226 45.80 26.10 -27.96
C ALA A 226 45.11 25.73 -26.63
N GLU A 227 43.81 25.46 -26.67
CA GLU A 227 43.05 24.93 -25.55
C GLU A 227 43.46 23.50 -25.22
N LEU A 228 43.71 22.64 -26.21
CA LEU A 228 44.25 21.31 -25.98
C LEU A 228 45.56 21.37 -25.18
N ALA A 229 46.50 22.21 -25.58
CA ALA A 229 47.76 22.38 -24.88
C ALA A 229 47.56 22.88 -23.44
N ARG A 230 46.67 23.85 -23.22
CA ARG A 230 46.32 24.36 -21.87
C ARG A 230 45.65 23.30 -21.00
N LEU A 231 44.75 22.49 -21.56
CA LEU A 231 44.04 21.45 -20.83
C LEU A 231 44.98 20.31 -20.43
N LEU A 232 45.99 20.00 -21.24
CA LEU A 232 46.98 18.96 -20.93
C LEU A 232 48.07 19.42 -19.93
N ASP A 233 48.19 20.73 -19.68
CA ASP A 233 49.05 21.26 -18.63
C ASP A 233 48.42 21.05 -17.25
N LEU A 234 48.99 20.13 -16.48
CA LEU A 234 48.55 19.76 -15.14
C LEU A 234 49.52 20.22 -14.05
N THR A 235 50.38 21.20 -14.32
CA THR A 235 51.34 21.72 -13.34
C THR A 235 50.68 22.31 -12.10
N ASP A 236 49.51 22.96 -12.27
CA ASP A 236 48.70 23.55 -11.19
C ASP A 236 47.56 22.62 -10.71
N ALA A 237 47.63 21.31 -10.98
CA ALA A 237 46.60 20.37 -10.57
C ALA A 237 46.41 20.36 -9.04
N LYS A 238 45.19 20.64 -8.59
CA LYS A 238 44.85 20.62 -7.16
C LYS A 238 44.64 19.21 -6.61
N ALA A 239 44.22 18.28 -7.46
CA ALA A 239 43.99 16.89 -7.09
C ALA A 239 45.32 16.11 -7.11
N PRO A 240 45.65 15.37 -6.04
CA PRO A 240 46.97 14.72 -5.91
C PRO A 240 47.19 13.60 -6.94
N ASN A 241 46.11 12.95 -7.38
CA ASN A 241 46.10 11.96 -8.46
C ASN A 241 45.02 12.38 -9.46
N LEU A 242 45.39 12.95 -10.60
CA LEU A 242 44.47 13.48 -11.61
C LEU A 242 44.73 12.85 -12.98
N LEU A 243 43.72 12.21 -13.57
CA LEU A 243 43.74 11.81 -14.98
C LEU A 243 42.71 12.66 -15.73
N ARG A 244 43.20 13.52 -16.61
CA ARG A 244 42.38 14.28 -17.53
C ARG A 244 42.49 13.68 -18.92
N VAL A 245 41.37 13.24 -19.47
CA VAL A 245 41.24 12.84 -20.87
C VAL A 245 40.70 14.01 -21.65
N VAL A 246 41.44 14.42 -22.69
CA VAL A 246 41.07 15.55 -23.54
C VAL A 246 40.75 15.05 -24.94
N ALA A 247 39.53 15.29 -25.39
CA ALA A 247 39.13 15.07 -26.78
C ALA A 247 39.49 16.29 -27.62
N ALA A 248 40.33 16.09 -28.63
CA ALA A 248 40.72 17.13 -29.56
C ALA A 248 39.66 17.34 -30.67
N PRO A 249 39.64 18.51 -31.34
CA PRO A 249 38.68 18.81 -32.42
C PRO A 249 38.73 17.82 -33.59
N ASP A 250 39.90 17.22 -33.82
CA ASP A 250 40.13 16.22 -34.87
C ASP A 250 39.77 14.79 -34.45
N GLN A 251 39.01 14.65 -33.37
CA GLN A 251 38.59 13.39 -32.78
C GLN A 251 39.73 12.54 -32.21
N ARG A 252 40.96 13.03 -32.05
CA ARG A 252 41.98 12.30 -31.27
C ARG A 252 41.74 12.45 -29.77
N LEU A 253 42.18 11.46 -29.00
CA LEU A 253 42.18 11.53 -27.53
C LEU A 253 43.60 11.74 -27.04
N PHE A 254 43.74 12.62 -26.07
CA PHE A 254 44.97 12.85 -25.33
C PHE A 254 44.70 12.63 -23.86
N TYR A 255 45.73 12.34 -23.11
CA TYR A 255 45.65 12.25 -21.67
C TYR A 255 46.74 13.09 -21.02
N GLY A 256 46.40 13.70 -19.89
CA GLY A 256 47.34 14.18 -18.90
C GLY A 256 47.10 13.42 -17.60
N ALA A 257 48.14 12.79 -17.06
CA ALA A 257 48.10 12.13 -15.76
C ALA A 257 49.11 12.78 -14.81
N HIS A 258 48.62 13.29 -13.68
CA HIS A 258 49.41 13.89 -12.61
C HIS A 258 49.38 12.99 -11.38
N GLY A 259 50.54 12.79 -10.75
CA GLY A 259 50.67 12.02 -9.51
C GLY A 259 52.00 12.26 -8.81
N ALA A 260 52.29 11.45 -7.79
CA ALA A 260 53.52 11.55 -6.99
C ALA A 260 54.83 11.41 -7.80
N GLN A 261 54.77 10.78 -8.99
CA GLN A 261 55.90 10.58 -9.89
C GLN A 261 56.06 11.71 -10.93
N GLY A 262 55.21 12.75 -10.87
CA GLY A 262 55.19 13.85 -11.82
C GLY A 262 53.99 13.80 -12.76
N THR A 263 54.07 14.56 -13.86
CA THR A 263 53.03 14.64 -14.88
C THR A 263 53.47 13.93 -16.15
N THR A 264 52.60 13.08 -16.69
CA THR A 264 52.78 12.41 -17.99
C THR A 264 51.67 12.85 -18.94
N VAL A 265 52.03 13.12 -20.18
CA VAL A 265 51.09 13.59 -21.21
C VAL A 265 51.36 12.82 -22.50
N GLY A 266 50.30 12.43 -23.20
CA GLY A 266 50.43 11.73 -24.47
C GLY A 266 49.12 11.64 -25.26
N GLU A 267 49.24 11.24 -26.52
CA GLU A 267 48.09 10.76 -27.30
C GLU A 267 47.65 9.41 -26.72
N TRP A 268 46.35 9.18 -26.52
CA TRP A 268 45.83 7.93 -26.00
C TRP A 268 45.08 7.16 -27.08
N ARG A 269 45.62 5.99 -27.46
CA ARG A 269 44.98 5.13 -28.46
C ARG A 269 44.10 4.06 -27.79
N PRO A 270 42.96 3.66 -28.40
CA PRO A 270 42.15 2.57 -27.89
C PRO A 270 42.96 1.28 -27.72
N GLY A 271 42.79 0.62 -26.57
CA GLY A 271 43.54 -0.59 -26.20
C GLY A 271 44.93 -0.33 -25.61
N GLU A 272 45.44 0.91 -25.65
CA GLU A 272 46.70 1.27 -25.03
C GLU A 272 46.54 1.37 -23.50
N VAL A 273 47.48 0.76 -22.79
CA VAL A 273 47.55 0.78 -21.33
C VAL A 273 48.51 1.88 -20.90
N ILE A 274 48.03 2.79 -20.07
CA ILE A 274 48.85 3.85 -19.46
C ILE A 274 49.04 3.58 -17.97
N ALA A 275 50.22 3.96 -17.46
CA ALA A 275 50.53 3.96 -16.04
C ALA A 275 50.58 5.42 -15.56
N PRO A 276 49.55 5.93 -14.87
CA PRO A 276 49.48 7.33 -14.46
C PRO A 276 50.47 7.71 -13.33
N GLY A 277 51.30 6.76 -12.87
CA GLY A 277 52.23 6.97 -11.75
C GLY A 277 51.59 6.84 -10.37
N TRP A 278 50.36 6.32 -10.30
CA TRP A 278 49.63 6.09 -9.05
C TRP A 278 49.85 4.67 -8.56
N ALA A 279 50.91 4.46 -7.77
CA ALA A 279 51.31 3.13 -7.31
C ALA A 279 51.47 2.15 -8.50
N ASP A 280 50.73 1.03 -8.51
CA ASP A 280 50.73 -0.01 -9.54
C ASP A 280 49.46 0.01 -10.43
N ILE A 281 48.70 1.12 -10.42
CA ILE A 281 47.48 1.23 -11.23
C ILE A 281 47.83 1.28 -12.72
N GLN A 282 47.13 0.48 -13.50
CA GLN A 282 47.15 0.49 -14.96
C GLN A 282 45.75 0.84 -15.47
N ILE A 283 45.67 1.76 -16.42
CA ILE A 283 44.41 2.24 -16.99
C ILE A 283 44.44 2.01 -18.49
N SER A 284 43.36 1.46 -19.04
CA SER A 284 43.21 1.25 -20.48
C SER A 284 41.89 1.83 -20.97
N LEU A 285 41.93 2.39 -22.17
CA LEU A 285 40.73 2.82 -22.89
C LEU A 285 40.13 1.61 -23.59
N SER A 286 39.04 1.08 -23.03
CA SER A 286 38.40 -0.16 -23.50
C SER A 286 37.35 0.08 -24.57
N ASP A 287 36.66 1.21 -24.52
CA ASP A 287 35.63 1.56 -25.49
C ASP A 287 35.56 3.08 -25.68
N ARG A 288 35.11 3.50 -26.86
CA ARG A 288 34.91 4.88 -27.25
C ARG A 288 33.68 5.00 -28.12
N ILE A 289 32.79 5.92 -27.75
CA ILE A 289 31.55 6.18 -28.47
C ILE A 289 31.42 7.70 -28.66
N ASP A 290 31.66 8.19 -29.88
CA ASP A 290 31.60 9.65 -30.17
C ASP A 290 30.17 10.21 -30.12
N ARG A 291 29.20 9.38 -30.51
CA ARG A 291 27.76 9.71 -30.49
C ARG A 291 27.04 8.77 -29.54
N ALA A 292 27.35 8.92 -28.25
CA ALA A 292 26.79 8.07 -27.21
C ALA A 292 25.35 8.47 -26.86
N ARG A 293 24.44 7.49 -26.92
CA ARG A 293 23.12 7.59 -26.28
C ARG A 293 23.22 7.07 -24.85
N VAL A 294 22.69 7.84 -23.91
CA VAL A 294 22.60 7.45 -22.51
C VAL A 294 21.61 6.29 -22.38
N GLN A 295 22.03 5.21 -21.75
CA GLN A 295 21.20 4.05 -21.47
C GLN A 295 21.07 3.84 -19.97
N ARG A 296 19.89 4.13 -19.43
CA ARG A 296 19.54 3.82 -18.04
C ARG A 296 19.05 2.38 -17.96
N ARG A 297 19.61 1.60 -17.05
CA ARG A 297 19.21 0.21 -16.78
C ARG A 297 18.96 0.03 -15.29
N VAL A 298 17.80 -0.49 -14.96
CA VAL A 298 17.51 -0.95 -13.60
C VAL A 298 18.12 -2.34 -13.42
N VAL A 299 18.92 -2.49 -12.37
CA VAL A 299 19.63 -3.74 -12.05
C VAL A 299 19.34 -4.11 -10.59
N PRO A 300 18.91 -5.34 -10.29
CA PRO A 300 18.72 -5.79 -8.92
C PRO A 300 20.07 -5.86 -8.19
N LEU A 301 20.08 -5.47 -6.92
CA LEU A 301 21.24 -5.64 -6.06
C LEU A 301 21.33 -7.08 -5.58
N THR A 302 22.54 -7.63 -5.61
CA THR A 302 22.82 -8.92 -4.97
C THR A 302 22.75 -8.75 -3.45
N ALA A 303 22.23 -9.74 -2.72
CA ALA A 303 22.14 -9.71 -1.27
C ALA A 303 23.51 -9.37 -0.63
N GLY A 304 23.55 -8.30 0.17
CA GLY A 304 24.76 -7.82 0.85
C GLY A 304 25.63 -6.83 0.06
N ALA A 305 25.27 -6.49 -1.19
CA ALA A 305 25.94 -5.45 -1.95
C ALA A 305 25.49 -4.05 -1.48
N ALA A 306 26.45 -3.15 -1.27
CA ALA A 306 26.14 -1.75 -0.98
C ALA A 306 25.54 -1.07 -2.23
N ALA A 307 24.40 -0.42 -2.05
CA ALA A 307 23.77 0.37 -3.11
C ALA A 307 24.56 1.68 -3.31
N PRO A 308 24.94 2.05 -4.54
CA PRO A 308 25.55 3.36 -4.82
C PRO A 308 24.57 4.55 -4.69
N GLY A 309 23.31 4.30 -4.33
CA GLY A 309 22.25 5.29 -4.16
C GLY A 309 21.02 4.68 -3.46
N GLU A 310 19.90 5.39 -3.47
CA GLU A 310 18.64 4.88 -2.90
C GLU A 310 18.13 3.69 -3.73
N SER A 311 17.94 2.53 -3.08
CA SER A 311 17.40 1.34 -3.73
C SER A 311 15.88 1.39 -3.76
N PHE A 312 15.27 0.86 -4.82
CA PHE A 312 13.82 0.81 -4.97
C PHE A 312 13.36 -0.58 -5.44
N PRO A 313 12.08 -0.93 -5.21
CA PRO A 313 11.51 -2.16 -5.75
C PRO A 313 11.46 -2.15 -7.28
N ALA A 314 11.60 -3.30 -7.91
CA ALA A 314 11.47 -3.44 -9.35
C ALA A 314 10.86 -4.78 -9.76
N LEU A 315 10.04 -4.75 -10.81
CA LEU A 315 9.38 -5.92 -11.39
C LEU A 315 10.08 -6.34 -12.69
N GLN A 316 10.53 -7.59 -12.76
CA GLN A 316 11.11 -8.15 -13.97
C GLN A 316 10.01 -8.64 -14.90
N VAL A 317 10.03 -8.15 -16.13
CA VAL A 317 9.11 -8.59 -17.18
C VAL A 317 9.87 -8.96 -18.44
N SER A 318 9.43 -9.99 -19.15
CA SER A 318 9.86 -10.27 -20.52
C SER A 318 8.75 -10.00 -21.51
N ARG A 319 9.17 -9.54 -22.69
CA ARG A 319 8.30 -9.22 -23.82
C ARG A 319 8.17 -10.45 -24.73
N GLN A 320 7.20 -10.42 -25.64
CA GLN A 320 6.97 -11.51 -26.60
C GLN A 320 8.18 -11.78 -27.52
N ASP A 321 9.03 -10.78 -27.73
CA ASP A 321 10.28 -10.90 -28.51
C ASP A 321 11.43 -11.58 -27.72
N GLY A 322 11.17 -12.02 -26.48
CA GLY A 322 12.14 -12.68 -25.61
C GLY A 322 13.05 -11.72 -24.84
N SER A 323 12.96 -10.41 -25.08
CA SER A 323 13.77 -9.44 -24.34
C SER A 323 13.19 -9.15 -22.95
N THR A 324 14.09 -8.95 -21.98
CA THR A 324 13.74 -8.70 -20.58
C THR A 324 14.02 -7.26 -20.21
N LEU A 325 13.14 -6.68 -19.39
CA LEU A 325 13.29 -5.35 -18.81
C LEU A 325 12.83 -5.34 -17.35
N TRP A 326 13.39 -4.43 -16.59
CA TRP A 326 13.00 -4.18 -15.20
C TRP A 326 12.15 -2.92 -15.15
N LEU A 327 10.96 -3.04 -14.58
CA LEU A 327 10.04 -1.94 -14.31
C LEU A 327 10.34 -1.41 -12.90
N PRO A 328 10.98 -0.24 -12.75
CA PRO A 328 11.17 0.40 -11.47
C PRO A 328 9.82 0.78 -10.85
N TRP A 329 9.79 0.78 -9.51
CA TRP A 329 8.65 1.25 -8.75
C TRP A 329 8.37 2.75 -9.00
N GLY A 330 7.14 3.07 -9.39
CA GLY A 330 6.65 4.44 -9.52
C GLY A 330 7.09 5.17 -10.79
N GLU A 331 7.99 4.59 -11.59
CA GLU A 331 8.48 5.20 -12.83
C GLU A 331 8.02 4.40 -14.07
N PRO A 332 7.38 5.05 -15.05
CA PRO A 332 6.98 4.38 -16.28
C PRO A 332 8.18 4.09 -17.18
N VAL A 333 8.23 2.88 -17.74
CA VAL A 333 9.21 2.48 -18.77
C VAL A 333 8.49 2.39 -20.10
N SER A 334 9.08 2.98 -21.13
CA SER A 334 8.55 2.93 -22.49
C SER A 334 9.47 2.18 -23.44
N TRP A 335 8.88 1.54 -24.44
CA TRP A 335 9.60 0.86 -25.51
C TRP A 335 8.82 0.91 -26.82
N GLN A 336 9.53 0.80 -27.94
CA GLN A 336 8.89 0.60 -29.23
C GLN A 336 8.46 -0.87 -29.35
N GLY A 337 7.14 -1.09 -29.45
CA GLY A 337 6.53 -2.39 -29.74
C GLY A 337 6.00 -2.46 -31.18
N GLN A 338 5.38 -3.58 -31.53
CA GLN A 338 4.78 -3.78 -32.87
C GLN A 338 3.66 -2.77 -33.16
N ASP A 339 2.88 -2.40 -32.14
CA ASP A 339 1.75 -1.47 -32.24
C ASP A 339 2.13 -0.01 -31.89
N GLY A 340 3.42 0.33 -31.91
CA GLY A 340 3.95 1.65 -31.55
C GLY A 340 4.53 1.74 -30.13
N LEU A 341 4.62 2.96 -29.60
CA LEU A 341 5.23 3.23 -28.30
C LEU A 341 4.38 2.68 -27.16
N GLN A 342 4.83 1.60 -26.55
CA GLN A 342 4.20 1.02 -25.36
C GLN A 342 4.82 1.62 -24.10
N VAL A 343 4.01 1.73 -23.05
CA VAL A 343 4.41 2.22 -21.74
C VAL A 343 3.90 1.25 -20.69
N ALA A 344 4.76 0.84 -19.76
CA ALA A 344 4.35 0.11 -18.56
C ALA A 344 4.84 0.81 -17.30
N ALA A 345 4.00 0.81 -16.27
CA ALA A 345 4.32 1.34 -14.95
C ALA A 345 3.96 0.31 -13.89
N PHE A 346 4.91 0.04 -13.01
CA PHE A 346 4.71 -0.79 -11.82
C PHE A 346 4.74 0.12 -10.59
N GLY A 347 3.74 0.01 -9.71
CA GLY A 347 3.66 0.90 -8.56
C GLY A 347 2.45 0.65 -7.67
N PRO A 348 2.09 1.64 -6.83
CA PRO A 348 0.97 1.49 -5.91
C PRO A 348 -0.34 1.36 -6.68
N LYS A 349 -1.26 0.55 -6.15
CA LYS A 349 -2.63 0.52 -6.65
C LYS A 349 -3.33 1.84 -6.31
N LEU A 350 -3.82 2.53 -7.33
CA LEU A 350 -4.53 3.80 -7.19
C LEU A 350 -6.02 3.62 -7.46
N LEU A 351 -6.85 4.28 -6.66
CA LEU A 351 -8.29 4.36 -6.86
C LEU A 351 -8.68 5.82 -7.11
N GLN A 352 -9.41 6.05 -8.19
CA GLN A 352 -9.89 7.38 -8.55
C GLN A 352 -11.16 7.73 -7.78
N LEU A 353 -11.16 8.92 -7.19
CA LEU A 353 -12.28 9.53 -6.47
C LEU A 353 -13.19 10.28 -7.44
N PRO A 354 -14.49 10.39 -7.14
CA PRO A 354 -15.44 11.18 -7.92
C PRO A 354 -15.38 12.69 -7.61
N PHE A 355 -14.39 13.14 -6.85
CA PHE A 355 -14.16 14.54 -6.48
C PHE A 355 -12.67 14.76 -6.24
N TYR A 356 -12.27 16.02 -6.18
CA TYR A 356 -10.90 16.43 -5.93
C TYR A 356 -10.75 16.97 -4.51
N VAL A 357 -9.57 16.78 -3.94
CA VAL A 357 -9.17 17.30 -2.65
C VAL A 357 -7.91 18.12 -2.83
N THR A 358 -7.92 19.35 -2.34
CA THR A 358 -6.75 20.23 -2.25
C THR A 358 -6.44 20.47 -0.79
N LEU A 359 -5.16 20.50 -0.42
CA LEU A 359 -4.72 20.95 0.90
C LEU A 359 -4.41 22.44 0.80
N ASP A 360 -5.24 23.25 1.44
CA ASP A 360 -5.07 24.70 1.44
C ASP A 360 -4.02 25.13 2.46
N ASP A 361 -4.02 24.48 3.64
CA ASP A 361 -3.10 24.76 4.73
C ASP A 361 -2.99 23.57 5.70
N PHE A 362 -1.86 23.44 6.38
CA PHE A 362 -1.63 22.43 7.41
C PHE A 362 -1.11 23.08 8.70
N ILE A 363 -1.95 23.06 9.73
CA ILE A 363 -1.70 23.75 10.99
C ILE A 363 -1.33 22.73 12.07
N VAL A 364 -0.19 22.96 12.73
CA VAL A 364 0.24 22.19 13.91
C VAL A 364 0.22 23.10 15.13
N ALA A 365 -0.72 22.84 16.05
CA ALA A 365 -0.78 23.51 17.34
C ALA A 365 0.13 22.80 18.35
N ARG A 366 0.87 23.57 19.14
CA ARG A 366 1.74 23.08 20.21
C ARG A 366 1.15 23.41 21.58
N ASN A 367 1.55 22.64 22.60
CA ASN A 367 1.15 22.93 23.97
C ASN A 367 1.81 24.20 24.48
N GLU A 368 1.10 24.98 25.30
CA GLU A 368 1.67 26.17 25.93
C GLU A 368 2.91 25.79 26.76
N GLY A 369 4.04 26.45 26.48
CA GLY A 369 5.30 26.21 27.19
C GLY A 369 6.04 24.91 26.81
N SER A 370 5.66 24.22 25.73
CA SER A 370 6.34 23.01 25.26
C SER A 370 6.35 22.91 23.73
N GLU A 371 7.40 22.30 23.18
CA GLU A 371 7.46 21.94 21.77
C GLU A 371 6.57 20.71 21.42
N SER A 372 5.88 20.12 22.39
CA SER A 372 4.98 19.00 22.15
C SER A 372 3.75 19.39 21.33
N VAL A 373 3.41 18.56 20.35
CA VAL A 373 2.27 18.78 19.46
C VAL A 373 0.96 18.48 20.20
N ALA A 374 0.06 19.47 20.22
CA ALA A 374 -1.26 19.38 20.82
C ALA A 374 -2.31 18.88 19.82
N MET A 375 -2.26 19.39 18.59
CA MET A 375 -3.22 19.08 17.54
C MET A 375 -2.61 19.37 16.19
N TRP A 376 -3.02 18.62 15.16
CA TRP A 376 -2.76 18.99 13.77
C TRP A 376 -4.05 18.96 12.95
N THR A 377 -4.17 19.93 12.04
CA THR A 377 -5.37 20.22 11.26
C THR A 377 -5.01 20.42 9.80
N SER A 378 -5.69 19.69 8.91
CA SER A 378 -5.68 19.94 7.48
C SER A 378 -6.87 20.79 7.08
N GLN A 379 -6.60 21.98 6.55
CA GLN A 379 -7.60 22.78 5.86
C GLN A 379 -7.64 22.30 4.41
N ILE A 380 -8.80 21.83 3.97
CA ILE A 380 -8.96 21.23 2.65
C ILE A 380 -10.13 21.84 1.89
N THR A 381 -9.96 21.91 0.58
CA THR A 381 -11.04 22.23 -0.36
C THR A 381 -11.44 20.96 -1.10
N LEU A 382 -12.74 20.65 -1.04
CA LEU A 382 -13.36 19.51 -1.71
C LEU A 382 -14.14 20.04 -2.91
N TRP A 383 -13.69 19.70 -4.12
CA TRP A 383 -14.34 20.14 -5.37
C TRP A 383 -14.98 18.96 -6.10
N ASP A 384 -16.25 19.13 -6.44
CA ASP A 384 -17.01 18.17 -7.22
C ASP A 384 -17.15 18.62 -8.68
N PRO A 385 -16.57 17.87 -9.64
CA PRO A 385 -16.63 18.23 -11.05
C PRO A 385 -18.02 18.07 -11.69
N HIS A 386 -18.95 17.32 -11.07
CA HIS A 386 -20.28 17.09 -11.62
C HIS A 386 -21.27 18.20 -11.25
N THR A 387 -21.14 18.76 -10.05
CA THR A 387 -22.00 19.87 -9.58
C THR A 387 -21.31 21.23 -9.62
N ASP A 388 -20.02 21.24 -9.94
CA ASP A 388 -19.14 22.42 -9.90
C ASP A 388 -19.19 23.16 -8.55
N THR A 389 -19.19 22.38 -7.47
CA THR A 389 -19.28 22.90 -6.10
C THR A 389 -17.97 22.65 -5.37
N ALA A 390 -17.39 23.71 -4.80
CA ALA A 390 -16.25 23.64 -3.90
C ALA A 390 -16.71 23.90 -2.46
N VAL A 391 -16.25 23.07 -1.52
CA VAL A 391 -16.55 23.20 -0.09
C VAL A 391 -15.27 23.09 0.72
N GLN A 392 -15.01 24.11 1.54
CA GLN A 392 -13.89 24.09 2.49
C GLN A 392 -14.26 23.32 3.76
N ARG A 393 -13.33 22.52 4.26
CA ARG A 393 -13.45 21.73 5.49
C ARG A 393 -12.14 21.72 6.25
N SER A 394 -12.24 21.60 7.57
CA SER A 394 -11.09 21.31 8.43
C SER A 394 -11.19 19.85 8.88
N VAL A 395 -10.09 19.11 8.76
CA VAL A 395 -9.96 17.73 9.23
C VAL A 395 -8.84 17.70 10.26
N TRP A 396 -9.14 17.33 11.50
CA TRP A 396 -8.16 17.26 12.58
C TRP A 396 -8.29 15.95 13.36
N MET A 397 -7.38 15.73 14.31
CA MET A 397 -7.33 14.50 15.10
C MET A 397 -8.69 14.15 15.70
N ASN A 398 -9.15 12.92 15.46
CA ASN A 398 -10.44 12.39 15.92
C ASN A 398 -11.70 13.11 15.41
N HIS A 399 -11.55 14.02 14.45
CA HIS A 399 -12.65 14.79 13.86
C HIS A 399 -12.67 14.63 12.33
N PRO A 400 -13.24 13.52 11.84
CA PRO A 400 -13.38 13.27 10.41
C PRO A 400 -14.49 14.13 9.79
N THR A 401 -14.44 14.28 8.47
CA THR A 401 -15.50 14.90 7.67
C THR A 401 -16.06 13.92 6.63
N TRP A 402 -17.21 14.23 6.05
CA TRP A 402 -17.88 13.40 5.05
C TRP A 402 -18.18 14.18 3.78
N PHE A 403 -17.91 13.57 2.63
CA PHE A 403 -18.20 14.13 1.32
C PHE A 403 -18.47 13.04 0.29
N ARG A 404 -19.57 13.14 -0.45
CA ARG A 404 -19.98 12.15 -1.48
C ARG A 404 -19.90 10.68 -1.03
N GLY A 405 -20.28 10.40 0.22
CA GLY A 405 -20.27 9.05 0.80
C GLY A 405 -18.88 8.56 1.25
N TRP A 406 -17.85 9.40 1.13
CA TRP A 406 -16.52 9.14 1.67
C TRP A 406 -16.35 9.84 3.01
N LYS A 407 -15.77 9.13 3.98
CA LYS A 407 -15.26 9.66 5.23
C LYS A 407 -13.79 10.00 5.04
N LEU A 408 -13.41 11.22 5.35
CA LEU A 408 -12.03 11.70 5.33
C LEU A 408 -11.58 11.90 6.77
N ALA A 409 -10.50 11.25 7.16
CA ALA A 409 -9.94 11.34 8.51
C ALA A 409 -8.44 11.63 8.43
N GLN A 410 -7.93 12.33 9.43
CA GLN A 410 -6.51 12.58 9.55
C GLN A 410 -5.78 11.27 9.87
N ALA A 411 -4.74 10.94 9.10
CA ALA A 411 -4.00 9.69 9.28
C ALA A 411 -2.57 9.91 9.77
N SER A 412 -1.82 10.77 9.09
CA SER A 412 -0.43 11.09 9.44
C SER A 412 0.00 12.42 8.83
N TRP A 413 1.17 12.90 9.26
CA TRP A 413 1.81 14.11 8.75
C TRP A 413 3.33 13.95 8.83
N ASN A 414 4.07 14.83 8.17
CA ASN A 414 5.54 14.81 8.16
C ASN A 414 6.11 15.92 9.07
N PRO A 415 6.76 15.58 10.20
CA PRO A 415 7.42 16.55 11.07
C PRO A 415 8.51 17.40 10.40
N GLY A 416 9.14 16.88 9.35
CA GLY A 416 10.16 17.60 8.58
C GLY A 416 9.60 18.45 7.44
N ASP A 417 8.32 18.29 7.08
CA ASP A 417 7.69 19.02 5.97
C ASP A 417 6.23 19.37 6.33
N LEU A 418 6.03 20.57 6.86
CA LEU A 418 4.70 21.10 7.21
C LEU A 418 3.83 21.40 5.99
N ASN A 419 4.34 21.26 4.77
CA ASN A 419 3.52 21.36 3.57
C ASN A 419 2.80 20.05 3.25
N GLN A 420 2.95 18.99 4.04
CA GLN A 420 2.37 17.68 3.77
C GLN A 420 1.35 17.23 4.81
N SER A 421 0.26 16.63 4.33
CA SER A 421 -0.68 15.89 5.17
C SER A 421 -1.15 14.62 4.46
N THR A 422 -1.36 13.56 5.23
CA THR A 422 -1.98 12.33 4.73
C THR A 422 -3.36 12.14 5.34
N LEU A 423 -4.37 12.04 4.47
CA LEU A 423 -5.74 11.72 4.84
C LEU A 423 -6.04 10.25 4.55
N GLN A 424 -6.73 9.58 5.46
CA GLN A 424 -7.36 8.29 5.20
C GLN A 424 -8.77 8.52 4.67
N LEU A 425 -9.07 7.94 3.52
CA LEU A 425 -10.37 7.98 2.90
C LEU A 425 -11.02 6.61 2.99
N LYS A 426 -12.23 6.57 3.52
CA LYS A 426 -13.01 5.34 3.66
C LYS A 426 -14.42 5.54 3.14
N ARG A 427 -14.88 4.62 2.29
CA ARG A 427 -16.27 4.56 1.84
C ARG A 427 -16.88 3.23 2.22
N GLU A 428 -18.01 3.30 2.89
CA GLU A 428 -18.82 2.15 3.28
C GLU A 428 -20.26 2.41 2.87
N PRO A 429 -20.99 1.41 2.33
CA PRO A 429 -22.43 1.57 2.11
C PRO A 429 -23.13 1.81 3.44
N TRP A 430 -24.02 2.81 3.51
CA TRP A 430 -24.70 3.21 4.74
C TRP A 430 -25.45 2.05 5.43
N TRP A 431 -25.98 1.10 4.65
CA TRP A 431 -26.68 -0.07 5.17
C TRP A 431 -25.74 -1.06 5.86
N VAL A 432 -24.46 -1.11 5.49
CA VAL A 432 -23.44 -1.93 6.17
C VAL A 432 -23.16 -1.37 7.55
N THR A 433 -23.01 -0.04 7.65
CA THR A 433 -22.88 0.65 8.94
C THR A 433 -24.14 0.45 9.79
N ALA A 434 -25.34 0.56 9.20
CA ALA A 434 -26.58 0.29 9.91
C ALA A 434 -26.66 -1.16 10.42
N LEU A 435 -26.17 -2.13 9.64
CA LEU A 435 -26.13 -3.55 10.00
C LEU A 435 -25.24 -3.81 11.22
N THR A 436 -24.02 -3.25 11.25
CA THR A 436 -23.11 -3.41 12.38
C THR A 436 -23.61 -2.70 13.64
N TRP A 437 -24.18 -1.50 13.52
CA TRP A 437 -24.77 -0.77 14.63
C TRP A 437 -25.99 -1.49 15.21
N SER A 438 -26.87 -2.02 14.34
CA SER A 438 -28.02 -2.82 14.75
C SER A 438 -27.58 -4.10 15.46
N GLY A 439 -26.55 -4.78 14.93
CA GLY A 439 -25.96 -5.95 15.56
C GLY A 439 -25.44 -5.66 16.98
N SER A 440 -24.63 -4.62 17.14
CA SER A 440 -24.12 -4.15 18.44
C SER A 440 -25.25 -3.82 19.42
N LEU A 441 -26.27 -3.08 18.95
CA LEU A 441 -27.43 -2.72 19.77
C LEU A 441 -28.18 -3.97 20.25
N LEU A 442 -28.41 -4.96 19.37
CA LEU A 442 -29.06 -6.21 19.73
C LEU A 442 -28.25 -7.04 20.74
N VAL A 443 -26.92 -7.04 20.63
CA VAL A 443 -26.05 -7.70 21.62
C VAL A 443 -26.23 -7.05 23.00
N VAL A 444 -26.12 -5.72 23.08
CA VAL A 444 -26.27 -4.97 24.33
C VAL A 444 -27.66 -5.16 24.94
N LEU A 445 -28.72 -4.99 24.14
CA LEU A 445 -30.10 -5.21 24.57
C LEU A 445 -30.33 -6.66 24.99
N GLY A 446 -29.82 -7.63 24.24
CA GLY A 446 -29.96 -9.05 24.55
C GLY A 446 -29.34 -9.42 25.89
N ILE A 447 -28.12 -8.94 26.16
CA ILE A 447 -27.44 -9.11 27.45
C ILE A 447 -28.27 -8.44 28.56
N GLY A 448 -28.70 -7.19 28.35
CA GLY A 448 -29.52 -6.45 29.30
C GLY A 448 -30.83 -7.18 29.67
N VAL A 449 -31.57 -7.65 28.67
CA VAL A 449 -32.82 -8.42 28.85
C VAL A 449 -32.56 -9.75 29.54
N MET A 450 -31.45 -10.43 29.22
CA MET A 450 -31.09 -11.71 29.82
C MET A 450 -30.83 -11.60 31.33
N PHE A 451 -30.08 -10.58 31.76
CA PHE A 451 -29.68 -10.40 33.16
C PHE A 451 -30.72 -9.63 34.00
N TYR A 452 -31.25 -8.52 33.49
CA TYR A 452 -32.15 -7.64 34.25
C TYR A 452 -33.64 -7.93 34.01
N GLY A 453 -34.00 -8.50 32.86
CA GLY A 453 -35.38 -8.81 32.51
C GLY A 453 -36.11 -9.71 33.52
N PRO A 454 -35.49 -10.76 34.12
CA PRO A 454 -36.14 -11.56 35.16
C PRO A 454 -36.52 -10.76 36.41
N ALA A 455 -35.68 -9.82 36.84
CA ALA A 455 -35.92 -8.98 38.01
C ALA A 455 -37.07 -8.00 37.74
N ILE A 456 -37.09 -7.39 36.55
CA ILE A 456 -38.15 -6.47 36.11
C ILE A 456 -39.50 -7.21 36.00
N ALA A 457 -39.53 -8.38 35.37
CA ALA A 457 -40.74 -9.20 35.23
C ALA A 457 -41.32 -9.61 36.60
N LYS A 458 -40.46 -9.94 37.57
CA LYS A 458 -40.87 -10.25 38.95
C LYS A 458 -41.48 -9.04 39.66
N ARG A 459 -40.92 -7.84 39.48
CA ARG A 459 -41.48 -6.60 40.04
C ARG A 459 -42.83 -6.25 39.44
N LEU A 460 -43.00 -6.41 38.13
CA LEU A 460 -44.27 -6.13 37.44
C LEU A 460 -45.38 -7.10 37.87
N ARG A 461 -45.09 -8.39 38.01
CA ARG A 461 -46.07 -9.39 38.51
C ARG A 461 -46.55 -9.10 39.94
N ARG A 462 -45.69 -8.52 40.79
CA ARG A 462 -46.05 -8.13 42.16
C ARG A 462 -46.96 -6.89 42.23
N ARG A 463 -47.05 -6.11 41.16
CA ARG A 463 -47.90 -4.89 41.08
C ARG A 463 -49.30 -5.17 40.53
N GLN A 464 -49.59 -6.36 40.04
CA GLN A 464 -50.95 -6.73 39.64
C GLN A 464 -51.77 -7.14 40.88
N PRO A 465 -52.93 -6.51 41.14
CA PRO A 465 -53.83 -6.94 42.21
C PRO A 465 -54.36 -8.34 41.92
N SER A 466 -54.48 -9.18 42.95
CA SER A 466 -55.11 -10.50 42.84
C SER A 466 -56.56 -10.35 42.35
N PRO A 467 -57.06 -11.24 41.47
CA PRO A 467 -58.48 -11.26 41.15
C PRO A 467 -59.30 -11.48 42.43
N GLN A 468 -60.30 -10.63 42.66
CA GLN A 468 -61.25 -10.78 43.76
C GLN A 468 -61.95 -12.15 43.61
N PRO A 469 -62.07 -12.96 44.68
CA PRO A 469 -62.85 -14.19 44.60
C PRO A 469 -64.31 -13.86 44.25
N PRO A 470 -65.00 -14.71 43.47
CA PRO A 470 -66.38 -14.45 43.07
C PRO A 470 -67.25 -14.31 44.33
N ALA A 471 -68.16 -13.32 44.30
CA ALA A 471 -69.11 -13.08 45.38
C ALA A 471 -69.92 -14.36 45.68
N PRO A 472 -70.22 -14.68 46.96
CA PRO A 472 -71.07 -15.82 47.28
C PRO A 472 -72.43 -15.64 46.62
N ALA A 473 -72.95 -16.73 46.03
CA ALA A 473 -74.27 -16.76 45.41
C ALA A 473 -75.34 -16.35 46.43
N SER A 474 -76.19 -15.40 46.07
CA SER A 474 -77.38 -15.03 46.83
C SER A 474 -78.35 -16.22 46.84
N ASP A 475 -78.63 -16.73 48.02
CA ASP A 475 -79.63 -17.76 48.27
C ASP A 475 -81.02 -17.11 48.27
N ASP A 476 -81.59 -16.91 47.07
CA ASP A 476 -82.98 -16.49 46.91
C ASP A 476 -83.89 -17.72 47.05
N THR A 477 -84.23 -18.08 48.29
CA THR A 477 -85.42 -18.87 48.60
C THR A 477 -86.44 -17.98 49.30
N GLN A 478 -87.35 -17.42 48.52
CA GLN A 478 -88.58 -16.79 49.00
C GLN A 478 -89.70 -17.84 48.99
N PRO A 479 -90.48 -18.04 50.08
CA PRO A 479 -91.61 -18.95 50.04
C PRO A 479 -92.81 -18.29 49.36
N ASP A 480 -93.42 -19.03 48.43
CA ASP A 480 -94.66 -18.69 47.73
C ASP A 480 -95.79 -18.38 48.72
N SER A 481 -96.46 -17.25 48.50
CA SER A 481 -97.73 -16.91 49.12
C SER A 481 -98.87 -17.51 48.29
N ILE A 482 -99.69 -18.35 48.92
CA ILE A 482 -100.90 -18.93 48.33
C ILE A 482 -102.04 -17.90 48.41
N PRO A 483 -102.82 -17.66 47.34
CA PRO A 483 -103.96 -16.74 47.38
C PRO A 483 -105.24 -17.40 47.92
N GLU A 484 -106.07 -16.54 48.52
CA GLU A 484 -107.38 -16.79 49.12
C GLU A 484 -108.42 -17.50 48.24
N THR A 485 -109.29 -18.29 48.88
CA THR A 485 -110.65 -18.63 48.41
C THR A 485 -111.68 -18.52 49.56
N VAL A 486 -112.37 -17.38 49.63
CA VAL A 486 -113.84 -17.15 49.56
C VAL A 486 -114.85 -18.05 50.35
N HIS A 487 -115.54 -17.40 51.31
CA HIS A 487 -116.98 -17.45 51.75
C HIS A 487 -117.66 -18.73 52.31
N PRO A 488 -118.78 -18.63 53.07
CA PRO A 488 -119.61 -17.46 53.44
C PRO A 488 -119.52 -16.96 54.89
#